data_AF-A0A4R6PHY8-F1
#
_entry.id   AF-A0A4R6PHY8-F1
#
_cell.length_a   1.000
_cell.length_b   1.000
_cell.length_c   1.000
_cell.angle_alpha   90.00
_cell.angle_beta   90.00
_cell.angle_gamma   90.00
#
_symmetry.space_group_name_H-M   'P 1'
#
loop_
_entity.id
_entity.type
_entity.pdbx_description
1 polymer ?
#
loop_
_entity_poly.entity_id
_entity_poly.type
_entity_poly.pdbx_seq_one_letter_code
_entity_poly.pdbx_strand_id
1 'polypeptide(L)'
;MAESLGVIRQTVYRYFPSADALMTAAAMASVEGFLDRLAAQVRGLGDPVEAMVEAVVYTLAEVRRTPHLGILLSSSYSNVRPDSLTSEEAQAFGMTMIRRFDVDWAAHGYDEQALRELVEYVLRTMQSFFLSPGDPPRTDDELRRYLRRWMGTAISAQTAAGQFLER
;
A
#
# COMPACT_ATOMS: atom_id res chain seq x y z
N MET A 1 -13.60 41.51 18.69
CA MET A 1 -14.48 40.82 17.73
C MET A 1 -13.78 40.81 16.38
N ALA A 2 -14.00 39.71 15.66
CA ALA A 2 -13.38 39.28 14.41
C ALA A 2 -13.13 40.37 13.35
N GLU A 3 -11.88 40.45 12.87
CA GLU A 3 -11.56 41.02 11.54
C GLU A 3 -10.24 40.47 10.96
N SER A 4 -9.95 39.18 11.18
CA SER A 4 -8.74 38.51 10.65
C SER A 4 -9.06 37.29 9.76
N LEU A 5 -10.28 37.18 9.27
CA LEU A 5 -10.76 36.03 8.46
C LEU A 5 -10.99 36.36 6.97
N GLY A 6 -10.73 37.59 6.53
CA GLY A 6 -11.03 38.05 5.17
C GLY A 6 -9.96 37.78 4.11
N VAL A 7 -8.70 37.50 4.50
CA VAL A 7 -7.56 37.51 3.56
C VAL A 7 -7.08 36.12 3.15
N ILE A 8 -7.48 35.05 3.88
CA ILE A 8 -6.99 33.68 3.58
C ILE A 8 -7.79 33.01 2.44
N ARG A 9 -9.02 33.48 2.13
CA ARG A 9 -9.83 32.87 1.06
C ARG A 9 -9.34 33.19 -0.35
N GLN A 10 -8.64 34.30 -0.57
CA GLN A 10 -8.40 34.78 -1.94
C GLN A 10 -7.16 34.17 -2.61
N THR A 11 -6.28 33.49 -1.85
CA THR A 11 -5.02 32.94 -2.40
C THR A 11 -5.05 31.43 -2.62
N VAL A 12 -5.97 30.68 -1.99
CA VAL A 12 -6.10 29.23 -2.18
C VAL A 12 -6.97 28.89 -3.42
N TYR A 13 -7.97 29.72 -3.74
CA TYR A 13 -8.87 29.49 -4.88
C TYR A 13 -8.23 29.68 -6.26
N ARG A 14 -6.98 30.16 -6.36
CA ARG A 14 -6.34 30.39 -7.68
C ARG A 14 -5.98 29.09 -8.41
N TYR A 15 -5.91 27.97 -7.71
CA TYR A 15 -5.43 26.70 -8.28
C TYR A 15 -6.47 25.58 -8.31
N PHE A 16 -7.58 25.71 -7.57
CA PHE A 16 -8.62 24.67 -7.53
C PHE A 16 -10.03 25.28 -7.64
N PRO A 17 -10.85 24.82 -8.60
CA PRO A 17 -12.17 25.41 -8.89
C PRO A 17 -13.23 25.14 -7.81
N SER A 18 -12.97 24.26 -6.84
CA SER A 18 -13.87 23.94 -5.73
C SER A 18 -13.11 23.37 -4.52
N ALA A 19 -13.77 23.35 -3.36
CA ALA A 19 -13.24 22.68 -2.16
C ALA A 19 -13.05 21.17 -2.38
N ASP A 20 -13.91 20.55 -3.20
CA ASP A 20 -13.79 19.15 -3.61
C ASP A 20 -12.51 18.92 -4.45
N ALA A 21 -12.25 19.79 -5.43
CA ALA A 21 -11.03 19.73 -6.25
C ALA A 21 -9.75 19.92 -5.41
N LEU A 22 -9.79 20.76 -4.37
CA LEU A 22 -8.69 20.90 -3.41
C LEU A 22 -8.49 19.62 -2.59
N MET A 23 -9.57 18.99 -2.12
CA MET A 23 -9.51 17.74 -1.35
C MET A 23 -9.00 16.58 -2.21
N THR A 24 -9.43 16.47 -3.47
CA THR A 24 -8.91 15.48 -4.42
C THR A 24 -7.41 15.69 -4.67
N ALA A 25 -6.96 16.92 -4.90
CA ALA A 25 -5.55 17.21 -5.11
C ALA A 25 -4.70 16.93 -3.87
N ALA A 26 -5.19 17.29 -2.68
CA ALA A 26 -4.53 16.98 -1.42
C ALA A 26 -4.46 15.46 -1.17
N ALA A 27 -5.51 14.73 -1.52
CA ALA A 27 -5.53 13.27 -1.46
C ALA A 27 -4.50 12.65 -2.41
N MET A 28 -4.45 13.09 -3.67
CA MET A 28 -3.45 12.64 -4.65
C MET A 28 -2.02 12.90 -4.17
N ALA A 29 -1.74 14.11 -3.68
CA ALA A 29 -0.42 14.46 -3.15
C ALA A 29 -0.04 13.63 -1.91
N SER A 30 -1.01 13.32 -1.07
CA SER A 30 -0.80 12.47 0.12
C SER A 30 -0.48 11.02 -0.28
N VAL A 31 -1.16 10.50 -1.31
CA VAL A 31 -0.89 9.16 -1.86
C VAL A 31 0.49 9.14 -2.51
N GLU A 32 0.83 10.11 -3.36
CA GLU A 32 2.14 10.19 -4.02
C GLU A 32 3.28 10.24 -2.99
N GLY A 33 3.17 11.13 -2.00
CA GLY A 33 4.16 11.21 -0.92
C GLY A 33 4.24 9.94 -0.07
N PHE A 34 3.14 9.20 0.11
CA PHE A 34 3.16 7.89 0.77
C PHE A 34 3.94 6.86 -0.05
N LEU A 35 3.74 6.82 -1.37
CA LEU A 35 4.42 5.85 -2.25
C LEU A 35 5.93 6.07 -2.28
N ASP A 36 6.37 7.33 -2.33
CA ASP A 36 7.79 7.66 -2.29
C ASP A 36 8.44 7.19 -0.99
N ARG A 37 7.77 7.38 0.14
CA ARG A 37 8.26 6.89 1.43
C ARG A 37 8.23 5.37 1.52
N LEU A 38 7.20 4.71 0.99
CA LEU A 38 7.14 3.24 0.92
C LEU A 38 8.29 2.68 0.07
N ALA A 39 8.54 3.24 -1.11
CA ALA A 39 9.66 2.84 -1.96
C ALA A 39 11.01 3.10 -1.30
N ALA A 40 11.16 4.21 -0.57
CA ALA A 40 12.35 4.47 0.23
C ALA A 40 12.51 3.47 1.38
N GLN A 41 11.43 3.06 2.04
CA GLN A 41 11.45 2.14 3.17
C GLN A 41 11.98 0.76 2.79
N VAL A 42 11.65 0.27 1.59
CA VAL A 42 12.05 -1.07 1.12
C VAL A 42 13.31 -1.07 0.24
N ARG A 43 13.96 0.09 0.09
CA ARG A 43 15.14 0.22 -0.75
C ARG A 43 16.28 -0.66 -0.25
N GLY A 44 16.95 -1.34 -1.17
CA GLY A 44 18.03 -2.28 -0.90
C GLY A 44 17.59 -3.65 -0.42
N LEU A 45 16.29 -3.90 -0.24
CA LEU A 45 15.76 -5.23 0.08
C LEU A 45 15.61 -6.03 -1.22
N GLY A 46 16.58 -6.91 -1.48
CA GLY A 46 16.55 -7.81 -2.64
C GLY A 46 15.78 -9.11 -2.41
N ASP A 47 15.52 -9.47 -1.15
CA ASP A 47 14.74 -10.66 -0.81
C ASP A 47 13.22 -10.38 -0.90
N PRO A 48 12.45 -11.19 -1.65
CA PRO A 48 11.00 -11.01 -1.80
C PRO A 48 10.22 -11.00 -0.48
N VAL A 49 10.60 -11.85 0.48
CA VAL A 49 9.90 -11.97 1.76
C VAL A 49 10.14 -10.71 2.59
N GLU A 50 11.40 -10.29 2.70
CA GLU A 50 11.77 -9.09 3.44
C GLU A 50 11.11 -7.84 2.86
N ALA A 51 11.19 -7.64 1.54
CA ALA A 51 10.60 -6.48 0.87
C ALA A 51 9.08 -6.40 1.08
N MET A 52 8.37 -7.52 0.90
CA MET A 52 6.90 -7.54 1.05
C MET A 52 6.46 -7.41 2.51
N VAL A 53 7.17 -8.03 3.45
CA VAL A 53 6.87 -7.86 4.88
C VAL A 53 7.06 -6.42 5.31
N GLU A 54 8.20 -5.80 5.00
CA GLU A 54 8.44 -4.42 5.40
C GLU A 54 7.47 -3.45 4.72
N ALA A 55 7.12 -3.68 3.45
CA ALA A 55 6.11 -2.89 2.75
C ALA A 55 4.74 -2.90 3.44
N VAL A 56 4.26 -4.09 3.83
CA VAL A 56 2.96 -4.26 4.47
C VAL A 56 2.98 -3.68 5.89
N VAL A 57 4.02 -3.96 6.68
CA VAL A 57 4.16 -3.39 8.05
C VAL A 57 4.18 -1.87 7.98
N TYR A 58 4.98 -1.30 7.08
CA TYR A 58 5.08 0.15 6.89
C TYR A 58 3.73 0.75 6.51
N THR A 59 3.03 0.15 5.55
CA THR A 59 1.73 0.68 5.09
C THR A 59 0.67 0.64 6.19
N LEU A 60 0.59 -0.46 6.94
CA LEU A 60 -0.35 -0.60 8.06
C LEU A 60 -0.02 0.39 9.19
N ALA A 61 1.26 0.66 9.46
CA ALA A 61 1.69 1.65 10.43
C ALA A 61 1.36 3.09 9.97
N GLU A 62 1.60 3.43 8.70
CA GLU A 62 1.31 4.76 8.15
C GLU A 62 -0.19 5.05 8.14
N VAL A 63 -1.03 4.06 7.82
CA VAL A 63 -2.49 4.21 7.89
C VAL A 63 -2.97 4.53 9.30
N ARG A 64 -2.40 3.88 10.32
CA ARG A 64 -2.72 4.18 11.73
C ARG A 64 -2.30 5.58 12.14
N ARG A 65 -1.18 6.09 11.62
CA ARG A 65 -0.66 7.43 11.91
C ARG A 65 -1.37 8.54 11.14
N THR A 66 -1.92 8.20 9.98
CA THR A 66 -2.48 9.16 9.03
C THR A 66 -3.91 8.78 8.69
N PRO A 67 -4.90 9.15 9.53
CA PRO A 67 -6.28 8.68 9.38
C PRO A 67 -6.91 8.98 8.01
N HIS A 68 -6.53 10.10 7.37
CA HIS A 68 -7.01 10.41 6.01
C HIS A 68 -6.40 9.50 4.94
N LEU A 69 -5.18 8.97 5.12
CA LEU A 69 -4.66 7.89 4.26
C LEU A 69 -5.43 6.59 4.50
N GLY A 70 -5.79 6.29 5.75
CA GLY A 70 -6.69 5.19 6.06
C GLY A 70 -8.03 5.34 5.36
N ILE A 71 -8.63 6.53 5.39
CA ILE A 71 -9.85 6.85 4.64
C ILE A 71 -9.60 6.77 3.14
N LEU A 72 -8.49 7.23 2.57
CA LEU A 72 -8.26 7.06 1.12
C LEU A 72 -8.07 5.58 0.74
N LEU A 73 -7.25 4.85 1.47
CA LEU A 73 -6.99 3.43 1.21
C LEU A 73 -8.20 2.53 1.54
N SER A 74 -9.08 2.95 2.45
CA SER A 74 -10.33 2.24 2.73
C SER A 74 -11.50 2.75 1.88
N SER A 75 -11.67 4.05 1.67
CA SER A 75 -12.83 4.77 1.07
C SER A 75 -12.63 5.29 -0.35
N SER A 76 -11.42 5.67 -0.80
CA SER A 76 -11.15 5.80 -2.26
C SER A 76 -11.32 4.46 -2.96
N TYR A 77 -11.30 3.40 -2.17
CA TYR A 77 -11.74 2.11 -2.57
C TYR A 77 -13.23 1.88 -2.20
N SER A 78 -13.68 1.93 -0.95
CA SER A 78 -15.05 1.45 -0.59
C SER A 78 -16.25 2.35 -0.91
N ASN A 79 -16.10 3.63 -1.27
CA ASN A 79 -17.26 4.52 -1.50
C ASN A 79 -17.79 4.60 -2.95
N VAL A 80 -17.34 3.71 -3.86
CA VAL A 80 -18.01 3.52 -5.17
C VAL A 80 -18.23 2.04 -5.51
N ARG A 81 -17.46 1.09 -4.95
CA ARG A 81 -17.65 -0.35 -5.18
C ARG A 81 -17.09 -1.19 -4.01
N PRO A 82 -17.77 -2.28 -3.62
CA PRO A 82 -17.27 -3.24 -2.61
C PRO A 82 -15.93 -3.90 -2.99
N ASP A 83 -15.59 -3.94 -4.28
CA ASP A 83 -14.48 -4.73 -4.86
C ASP A 83 -13.18 -3.96 -5.06
N SER A 84 -13.08 -2.82 -4.42
CA SER A 84 -12.20 -1.73 -4.85
C SER A 84 -10.73 -1.93 -4.52
N LEU A 85 -10.39 -2.46 -3.33
CA LEU A 85 -9.01 -2.87 -3.02
C LEU A 85 -8.52 -4.05 -3.88
N THR A 86 -9.43 -4.71 -4.60
CA THR A 86 -9.15 -5.79 -5.56
C THR A 86 -9.59 -5.43 -6.98
N SER A 87 -9.80 -4.14 -7.27
CA SER A 87 -10.19 -3.71 -8.61
C SER A 87 -9.01 -3.78 -9.56
N GLU A 88 -9.28 -3.74 -10.87
CA GLU A 88 -8.23 -3.67 -11.89
C GLU A 88 -7.30 -2.48 -11.66
N GLU A 89 -7.82 -1.36 -11.16
CA GLU A 89 -7.02 -0.18 -10.81
C GLU A 89 -6.12 -0.43 -9.60
N ALA A 90 -6.62 -1.07 -8.55
CA ALA A 90 -5.81 -1.44 -7.38
C ALA A 90 -4.71 -2.43 -7.76
N GLN A 91 -5.03 -3.39 -8.62
CA GLN A 91 -4.06 -4.36 -9.14
C GLN A 91 -3.01 -3.68 -10.01
N ALA A 92 -3.40 -2.81 -10.95
CA ALA A 92 -2.47 -2.05 -11.79
C ALA A 92 -1.54 -1.15 -10.95
N PHE A 93 -2.09 -0.55 -9.90
CA PHE A 93 -1.33 0.25 -8.95
C PHE A 93 -0.34 -0.60 -8.16
N GLY A 94 -0.78 -1.73 -7.59
CA GLY A 94 0.09 -2.66 -6.89
C GLY A 94 1.21 -3.21 -7.79
N MET A 95 0.90 -3.49 -9.06
CA MET A 95 1.88 -3.88 -10.07
C MET A 95 2.89 -2.77 -10.38
N THR A 96 2.45 -1.51 -10.41
CA THR A 96 3.37 -0.37 -10.56
C THR A 96 4.30 -0.26 -9.35
N MET A 97 3.78 -0.51 -8.14
CA MET A 97 4.56 -0.42 -6.91
C MET A 97 5.55 -1.56 -6.73
N ILE A 98 5.13 -2.81 -6.96
CA ILE A 98 6.00 -3.99 -6.77
C ILE A 98 7.20 -3.96 -7.73
N ARG A 99 7.03 -3.36 -8.91
CA ARG A 99 8.11 -3.13 -9.90
C ARG A 99 9.12 -2.04 -9.48
N ARG A 100 8.82 -1.24 -8.45
CA ARG A 100 9.76 -0.26 -7.88
C ARG A 100 10.64 -0.85 -6.78
N PHE A 101 10.41 -2.10 -6.38
CA PHE A 101 11.21 -2.75 -5.35
C PHE A 101 12.52 -3.24 -5.98
N ASP A 102 13.60 -3.27 -5.20
CA ASP A 102 14.93 -3.70 -5.65
C ASP A 102 15.07 -5.24 -5.74
N VAL A 103 13.95 -5.96 -5.78
CA VAL A 103 13.86 -7.42 -5.86
C VAL A 103 13.97 -7.85 -7.32
N ASP A 104 14.90 -8.77 -7.62
CA ASP A 104 14.94 -9.45 -8.92
C ASP A 104 13.86 -10.55 -8.97
N TRP A 105 12.62 -10.12 -9.20
CA TRP A 105 11.44 -10.99 -9.20
C TRP A 105 11.60 -12.21 -10.12
N ALA A 106 12.18 -12.02 -11.30
CA ALA A 106 12.39 -13.10 -12.26
C ALA A 106 13.40 -14.13 -11.72
N ALA A 107 14.52 -13.70 -11.12
CA ALA A 107 15.47 -14.59 -10.46
C ALA A 107 14.86 -15.36 -9.28
N HIS A 108 13.79 -14.83 -8.68
CA HIS A 108 13.02 -15.48 -7.61
C HIS A 108 11.83 -16.32 -8.10
N GLY A 109 11.71 -16.54 -9.41
CA GLY A 109 10.66 -17.40 -10.00
C GLY A 109 9.30 -16.73 -10.15
N TYR A 110 9.26 -15.39 -10.19
CA TYR A 110 8.04 -14.63 -10.44
C TYR A 110 7.99 -14.13 -11.88
N ASP A 111 7.06 -14.67 -12.66
CA ASP A 111 6.63 -14.08 -13.91
C ASP A 111 5.53 -13.02 -13.69
N GLU A 112 5.01 -12.42 -14.76
CA GLU A 112 3.98 -11.40 -14.64
C GLU A 112 2.68 -11.90 -14.01
N GLN A 113 2.30 -13.16 -14.25
CA GLN A 113 1.10 -13.74 -13.66
C GLN A 113 1.29 -13.95 -12.16
N ALA A 114 2.41 -14.54 -11.75
CA ALA A 114 2.75 -14.74 -10.35
C ALA A 114 2.85 -13.40 -9.59
N LEU A 115 3.34 -12.33 -10.22
CA LEU A 115 3.34 -11.00 -9.62
C LEU A 115 1.93 -10.45 -9.41
N ARG A 116 1.02 -10.63 -10.37
CA ARG A 116 -0.38 -10.20 -10.23
C ARG A 116 -1.09 -10.94 -9.11
N GLU A 117 -0.84 -12.25 -8.99
CA GLU A 117 -1.38 -13.09 -7.92
C GLU A 117 -0.80 -12.67 -6.55
N LEU A 118 0.50 -12.37 -6.47
CA LEU A 118 1.15 -11.85 -5.27
C LEU A 118 0.57 -10.49 -4.84
N VAL A 119 0.38 -9.58 -5.80
CA VAL A 119 -0.24 -8.27 -5.54
C VAL A 119 -1.67 -8.44 -4.99
N GLU A 120 -2.48 -9.29 -5.63
CA GLU A 120 -3.84 -9.57 -5.15
C GLU A 120 -3.83 -10.13 -3.72
N TYR A 121 -2.98 -11.15 -3.48
CA TYR A 121 -2.85 -11.78 -2.16
C TYR A 121 -2.50 -10.75 -1.07
N VAL A 122 -1.58 -9.84 -1.35
CA VAL A 122 -1.15 -8.82 -0.39
C VAL A 122 -2.22 -7.76 -0.16
N LEU A 123 -2.91 -7.31 -1.22
CA LEU A 123 -4.03 -6.36 -1.10
C LEU A 123 -5.15 -6.93 -0.24
N ARG A 124 -5.55 -8.19 -0.46
CA ARG A 124 -6.55 -8.89 0.38
C ARG A 124 -6.07 -9.04 1.82
N THR A 125 -4.79 -9.34 2.02
CA THR A 125 -4.20 -9.43 3.36
C THR A 125 -4.29 -8.09 4.08
N MET A 126 -3.91 -6.99 3.43
CA MET A 126 -3.99 -5.64 4.00
C MET A 126 -5.43 -5.21 4.31
N GLN A 127 -6.37 -5.53 3.41
CA GLN A 127 -7.79 -5.27 3.63
C GLN A 127 -8.29 -5.92 4.93
N SER A 128 -7.86 -7.16 5.21
CA SER A 128 -8.24 -7.85 6.44
C SER A 128 -7.77 -7.12 7.71
N PHE A 129 -6.55 -6.56 7.70
CA PHE A 129 -6.03 -5.77 8.81
C PHE A 129 -6.69 -4.40 8.94
N PHE A 130 -7.10 -3.78 7.83
CA PHE A 130 -7.86 -2.54 7.87
C PHE A 130 -9.26 -2.73 8.46
N LEU A 131 -9.92 -3.84 8.12
CA LEU A 131 -11.25 -4.18 8.65
C LEU A 131 -11.18 -4.69 10.10
N SER A 132 -10.14 -5.43 10.44
CA SER A 132 -9.96 -6.05 11.76
C SER A 132 -8.50 -5.96 12.22
N PRO A 133 -8.09 -4.83 12.82
CA PRO A 133 -6.70 -4.60 13.25
C PRO A 133 -6.26 -5.43 14.47
N GLY A 134 -7.20 -6.14 15.12
CA GLY A 134 -7.01 -6.87 16.37
C GLY A 134 -7.26 -6.01 17.61
N ASP A 135 -7.47 -6.68 18.77
CA ASP A 135 -7.70 -6.04 20.07
C ASP A 135 -6.88 -6.75 21.18
N PRO A 136 -5.79 -6.13 21.69
CA PRO A 136 -5.17 -4.90 21.18
C PRO A 136 -4.48 -5.11 19.81
N PRO A 137 -4.25 -4.03 19.04
CA PRO A 137 -3.46 -4.11 17.82
C PRO A 137 -2.03 -4.61 18.11
N ARG A 138 -1.50 -5.44 17.22
CA ARG A 138 -0.10 -5.90 17.29
C ARG A 138 0.86 -4.71 17.22
N THR A 139 1.98 -4.83 17.93
CA THR A 139 3.16 -3.97 17.70
C THR A 139 3.78 -4.27 16.33
N ASP A 140 4.56 -3.33 15.79
CA ASP A 140 5.19 -3.49 14.47
C ASP A 140 6.10 -4.74 14.42
N ASP A 141 6.79 -5.07 15.51
CA ASP A 141 7.63 -6.28 15.60
C ASP A 141 6.82 -7.57 15.66
N GLU A 142 5.69 -7.58 16.37
CA GLU A 142 4.78 -8.73 16.38
C GLU A 142 4.14 -8.94 15.00
N LEU A 143 3.77 -7.85 14.33
CA LEU A 143 3.22 -7.89 12.98
C LEU A 143 4.25 -8.38 11.98
N ARG A 144 5.50 -7.91 12.05
CA ARG A 144 6.62 -8.41 11.24
C ARG A 144 6.83 -9.91 11.44
N ARG A 145 6.87 -10.39 12.69
CA ARG A 145 6.98 -11.84 12.98
C ARG A 145 5.80 -12.63 12.45
N TYR A 146 4.58 -12.11 12.59
CA TYR A 146 3.36 -12.75 12.09
C TYR A 146 3.36 -12.86 10.56
N LEU A 147 3.68 -11.76 9.87
CA LEU A 147 3.72 -11.70 8.41
C LEU A 147 4.87 -12.53 7.84
N ARG A 148 6.08 -12.51 8.43
CA ARG A 148 7.17 -13.41 8.00
C ARG A 148 6.75 -14.88 8.09
N ARG A 149 6.04 -15.28 9.14
CA ARG A 149 5.60 -16.67 9.32
C ARG A 149 4.57 -17.09 8.28
N TRP A 150 3.54 -16.29 8.04
CA TRP A 150 2.42 -16.70 7.20
C TRP A 150 2.55 -16.22 5.76
N MET A 151 2.75 -14.91 5.58
CA MET A 151 2.94 -14.29 4.28
C MET A 151 4.29 -14.65 3.67
N GLY A 152 5.36 -14.61 4.47
CA GLY A 152 6.70 -14.96 4.01
C GLY A 152 6.82 -16.42 3.56
N THR A 153 6.15 -17.35 4.24
CA THR A 153 6.09 -18.76 3.81
C THR A 153 5.34 -18.92 2.48
N ALA A 154 4.22 -18.20 2.29
CA ALA A 154 3.48 -18.23 1.03
C ALA A 154 4.31 -17.67 -0.14
N ILE A 155 5.03 -16.57 0.08
CA ILE A 155 5.95 -15.98 -0.89
C ILE A 155 7.09 -16.96 -1.22
N SER A 156 7.72 -17.55 -0.20
CA SER A 156 8.83 -18.51 -0.40
C SER A 156 8.40 -19.76 -1.18
N ALA A 157 7.13 -20.16 -1.09
CA ALA A 157 6.61 -21.31 -1.82
C ALA A 157 6.67 -21.11 -3.35
N GLN A 158 6.50 -19.88 -3.85
CA GLN A 158 6.64 -19.56 -5.28
C GLN A 158 8.08 -19.79 -5.75
N THR A 159 9.06 -19.30 -5.00
CA THR A 159 10.48 -19.46 -5.33
C THR A 159 10.89 -20.94 -5.35
N ALA A 160 10.34 -21.75 -4.44
CA ALA A 160 10.55 -23.19 -4.46
C ALA A 160 9.92 -23.84 -5.71
N ALA A 161 8.72 -23.45 -6.12
CA ALA A 161 8.03 -23.99 -7.30
C ALA A 161 8.82 -23.74 -8.61
N GLY A 162 9.44 -22.56 -8.76
CA GLY A 162 10.30 -22.26 -9.92
C GLY A 162 11.48 -23.23 -10.05
N GLN A 163 12.10 -23.63 -8.93
CA GLN A 163 13.23 -24.57 -8.91
C GLN A 163 12.83 -26.02 -9.22
N PHE A 164 11.55 -26.37 -9.12
CA PHE A 164 11.04 -27.71 -9.46
C PHE A 164 10.68 -27.85 -10.94
N LEU A 165 10.41 -26.75 -11.65
CA LEU A 165 10.06 -26.78 -13.08
C LEU A 165 11.29 -26.83 -14.00
N GLU A 166 12.49 -26.57 -13.48
CA GLU A 166 13.76 -26.60 -14.21
C GLU A 166 14.52 -27.95 -14.13
N ARG A 167 13.92 -29.01 -13.55
CA ARG A 167 14.50 -30.37 -13.48
C ARG A 167 13.65 -31.38 -14.24
#